data_AF-A0A645I2F4-F1
#
_entry.id   AF-A0A645I2F4-F1
#
_cell.length_a   1.000
_cell.length_b   1.000
_cell.length_c   1.000
_cell.angle_alpha   90.00
_cell.angle_beta   90.00
_cell.angle_gamma   90.00
#
_symmetry.space_group_name_H-M   'P 1'
#
loop_
_entity.id
_entity.type
_entity.pdbx_description
1 polymer ?
#
loop_
_entity_poly.entity_id
_entity_poly.type
_entity_poly.pdbx_seq_one_letter_code
_entity_poly.pdbx_strand_id
1 'polypeptide(L)'
;MVFVGNPLIVGCRNYIAHSCNDKQSFDDLALPFRKYYWNAVGTMFLMNLSIVLWGLLFVIPGIVKAYAYQFVPYLLEDEPNLSYGEILRKSADMTRGIKLDLFVLDISFFGWYLLNFITFGLANFFISPYVQTTKALVYLQIRNDQF
;
A
#
# COMPACT_ATOMS: atom_id res chain seq x y z
N MET A 1 0.09 -13.81 11.36
CA MET A 1 -0.95 -12.82 11.70
C MET A 1 -1.60 -12.23 10.44
N VAL A 2 -2.21 -13.05 9.58
CA VAL A 2 -2.72 -12.59 8.27
C VAL A 2 -4.14 -12.00 8.37
N PHE A 3 -5.00 -12.60 9.20
CA PHE A 3 -6.41 -12.21 9.32
C PHE A 3 -6.64 -10.89 10.05
N VAL A 4 -5.78 -10.54 11.02
CA VAL A 4 -5.90 -9.30 11.81
C VAL A 4 -4.91 -8.23 11.34
N GLY A 5 -3.71 -8.62 10.91
CA GLY A 5 -2.70 -7.66 10.46
C GLY A 5 -3.06 -6.98 9.15
N ASN A 6 -3.62 -7.72 8.18
CA ASN A 6 -3.90 -7.18 6.86
C ASN A 6 -4.94 -6.04 6.87
N PRO A 7 -6.11 -6.18 7.51
CA PRO A 7 -7.10 -5.10 7.52
C PRO A 7 -6.64 -3.89 8.34
N LEU A 8 -5.80 -4.11 9.37
CA LEU A 8 -5.18 -3.02 10.13
C LEU A 8 -4.18 -2.23 9.27
N ILE A 9 -3.39 -2.91 8.44
CA ILE A 9 -2.47 -2.25 7.49
C ILE A 9 -3.25 -1.42 6.47
N VAL A 10 -4.38 -1.93 5.97
CA VAL A 10 -5.28 -1.16 5.08
C VAL A 10 -5.75 0.10 5.81
N GLY A 11 -6.33 -0.06 7.00
CA GLY A 11 -6.83 1.07 7.81
C GLY A 11 -5.77 2.12 8.13
N CYS A 12 -4.55 1.72 8.52
CA CYS A 12 -3.46 2.65 8.80
C CYS A 12 -3.01 3.43 7.56
N ARG A 13 -2.84 2.77 6.40
CA ARG A 13 -2.43 3.43 5.16
C ARG A 13 -3.46 4.46 4.70
N ASN A 14 -4.72 4.10 4.88
CA ASN A 14 -5.88 4.90 4.53
C ASN A 14 -6.06 6.12 5.43
N TYR A 15 -5.96 5.93 6.74
CA TYR A 15 -5.94 7.03 7.70
C TYR A 15 -4.83 8.04 7.36
N ILE A 16 -3.64 7.59 6.96
CA ILE A 16 -2.54 8.47 6.55
C ILE A 16 -2.87 9.21 5.24
N ALA A 17 -3.47 8.53 4.26
CA ALA A 17 -3.89 9.15 3.00
C ALA A 17 -4.98 10.21 3.21
N HIS A 18 -5.97 9.91 4.04
CA HIS A 18 -7.06 10.84 4.35
C HIS A 18 -6.64 11.95 5.31
N SER A 19 -5.69 11.72 6.22
CA SER A 19 -5.11 12.78 7.07
C SER A 19 -4.41 13.88 6.28
N CYS A 20 -3.99 13.60 5.04
CA CYS A 20 -3.44 14.61 4.14
C CYS A 20 -4.51 15.53 3.51
N ASN A 21 -5.79 15.14 3.55
CA ASN A 21 -6.90 15.85 2.90
C ASN A 21 -7.98 16.35 3.88
N ASP A 22 -8.22 15.68 5.02
CA ASP A 22 -9.26 16.08 5.99
C ASP A 22 -8.99 15.59 7.43
N LYS A 23 -9.66 16.19 8.44
CA LYS A 23 -9.52 15.84 9.88
C LYS A 23 -10.23 14.51 10.19
N GLN A 24 -9.48 13.43 10.44
CA GLN A 24 -10.07 12.11 10.73
C GLN A 24 -10.00 11.65 12.19
N SER A 25 -10.96 10.79 12.54
CA SER A 25 -11.14 10.14 13.85
C SER A 25 -10.50 8.75 13.86
N PHE A 26 -10.07 8.27 15.03
CA PHE A 26 -9.51 6.92 15.20
C PHE A 26 -10.47 5.79 14.81
N ASP A 27 -11.78 6.07 14.73
CA ASP A 27 -12.79 5.11 14.27
C ASP A 27 -12.60 4.69 12.79
N ASP A 28 -11.96 5.53 11.98
CA ASP A 28 -11.71 5.24 10.57
C ASP A 28 -10.69 4.10 10.38
N LEU A 29 -9.77 3.92 11.34
CA LEU A 29 -8.81 2.80 11.36
C LEU A 29 -9.51 1.43 11.49
N ALA A 30 -10.70 1.41 12.09
CA ALA A 30 -11.49 0.19 12.28
C ALA A 30 -12.51 -0.06 11.16
N LEU A 31 -12.67 0.87 10.20
CA LEU A 31 -13.59 0.71 9.06
C LEU A 31 -13.37 -0.56 8.23
N PRO A 32 -12.12 -0.97 7.91
CA PRO A 32 -11.87 -2.21 7.16
C PRO A 32 -12.41 -3.44 7.89
N PHE A 33 -12.42 -3.42 9.23
CA PHE A 33 -12.95 -4.50 10.05
C PHE A 33 -14.48 -4.52 10.14
N ARG A 34 -15.13 -3.37 9.97
CA ARG A 34 -16.60 -3.25 10.09
C ARG A 34 -17.34 -3.38 8.77
N LYS A 35 -16.83 -2.80 7.69
CA LYS A 35 -17.61 -2.57 6.46
C LYS A 35 -17.28 -3.56 5.34
N TYR A 36 -16.01 -3.94 5.16
CA TYR A 36 -15.57 -4.77 4.03
C TYR A 36 -14.47 -5.78 4.39
N TYR A 37 -14.52 -6.31 5.62
CA TYR A 37 -13.51 -7.21 6.20
C TYR A 37 -13.15 -8.39 5.28
N TRP A 38 -14.15 -9.12 4.77
CA TRP A 38 -13.92 -10.29 3.91
C TRP A 38 -13.27 -9.92 2.57
N ASN A 39 -13.65 -8.78 1.99
CA ASN A 39 -13.05 -8.31 0.74
C ASN A 39 -11.60 -7.84 0.96
N ALA A 40 -11.35 -7.10 2.05
CA ALA A 40 -10.00 -6.66 2.43
C ALA A 40 -9.06 -7.84 2.73
N VAL A 41 -9.51 -8.81 3.53
CA VAL A 41 -8.72 -10.02 3.87
C VAL A 41 -8.45 -10.84 2.62
N GLY A 42 -9.48 -11.12 1.80
CA GLY A 42 -9.35 -11.90 0.58
C GLY A 42 -8.40 -11.24 -0.43
N THR A 43 -8.58 -9.93 -0.65
CA THR A 43 -7.75 -9.17 -1.59
C THR A 43 -6.30 -9.07 -1.14
N MET A 44 -6.05 -8.73 0.13
CA MET A 44 -4.69 -8.66 0.65
C MET A 44 -4.03 -10.04 0.69
N PHE A 45 -4.78 -11.10 0.98
CA PHE A 45 -4.26 -12.47 0.96
C PHE A 45 -3.84 -12.90 -0.45
N LEU A 46 -4.72 -12.73 -1.43
CA LEU A 46 -4.44 -13.11 -2.81
C LEU A 46 -3.34 -12.24 -3.45
N MET A 47 -3.26 -10.95 -3.07
CA MET A 47 -2.15 -10.07 -3.46
C MET A 47 -0.82 -10.60 -2.93
N ASN A 48 -0.73 -10.88 -1.62
CA ASN A 48 0.49 -11.41 -1.01
C ASN A 48 0.86 -12.77 -1.60
N LEU A 49 -0.12 -13.66 -1.79
CA LEU A 49 0.09 -14.96 -2.43
C LEU A 49 0.65 -14.80 -3.85
N SER A 50 0.10 -13.85 -4.63
CA SER A 50 0.59 -13.55 -5.97
C SER A 50 2.04 -13.06 -5.94
N ILE A 51 2.37 -12.11 -5.05
CA ILE A 51 3.73 -11.58 -4.92
C ILE A 51 4.72 -12.68 -4.53
N VAL A 52 4.36 -13.55 -3.58
CA VAL A 52 5.19 -14.67 -3.15
C VAL A 52 5.37 -15.70 -4.28
N LEU A 53 4.31 -16.07 -4.99
CA LEU A 53 4.39 -16.97 -6.15
C LEU A 53 5.33 -16.42 -7.23
N TRP A 54 5.17 -15.14 -7.58
CA TRP A 54 6.04 -14.50 -8.56
C TRP A 54 7.48 -14.36 -8.07
N GLY A 55 7.68 -13.98 -6.80
CA GLY A 55 9.00 -13.87 -6.19
C GLY A 55 9.73 -15.22 -6.02
N LEU A 56 8.99 -16.29 -5.76
CA LEU A 56 9.53 -17.66 -5.67
C LEU A 56 9.96 -18.17 -7.05
N LEU A 57 9.20 -17.84 -8.10
CA LEU A 57 9.54 -18.23 -9.47
C LEU A 57 10.72 -17.40 -9.99
N PHE A 58 10.69 -16.09 -9.79
CA PHE A 58 11.76 -15.17 -10.17
C PHE A 58 11.73 -13.89 -9.32
N VAL A 59 12.89 -13.47 -8.80
CA VAL A 59 12.99 -12.28 -7.93
C VAL A 59 12.52 -10.99 -8.63
N ILE A 60 12.91 -10.79 -9.89
CA ILE A 60 12.61 -9.57 -10.66
C ILE A 60 11.10 -9.36 -10.87
N PRO A 61 10.32 -10.30 -11.44
CA PRO A 61 8.88 -10.10 -11.61
C PRO A 61 8.13 -10.05 -10.28
N GLY A 62 8.64 -10.68 -9.21
CA GLY A 62 8.11 -10.49 -7.85
C GLY A 62 8.14 -9.03 -7.40
N ILE A 63 9.28 -8.36 -7.58
CA ILE A 63 9.44 -6.92 -7.26
C ILE A 63 8.51 -6.06 -8.14
N VAL A 64 8.48 -6.32 -9.45
CA VAL A 64 7.59 -5.57 -10.37
C VAL A 64 6.12 -5.73 -10.00
N LYS A 65 5.69 -6.93 -9.59
CA LYS A 65 4.33 -7.20 -9.10
C LYS A 65 4.05 -6.52 -7.77
N ALA A 66 5.02 -6.47 -6.85
CA ALA A 66 4.87 -5.75 -5.59
C ALA A 66 4.59 -4.25 -5.82
N TYR A 67 5.34 -3.61 -6.73
CA TYR A 67 5.06 -2.22 -7.12
C TYR A 67 3.69 -2.07 -7.79
N ALA A 68 3.32 -2.98 -8.70
CA ALA A 68 2.04 -2.91 -9.39
C ALA A 68 0.82 -2.98 -8.44
N TYR A 69 0.97 -3.62 -7.27
CA TYR A 69 -0.10 -3.81 -6.30
C TYR A 69 0.01 -2.89 -5.08
N GLN A 70 0.91 -1.92 -5.10
CA GLN A 70 1.10 -1.04 -3.93
C GLN A 70 -0.12 -0.17 -3.61
N PHE A 71 -0.97 0.12 -4.61
CA PHE A 71 -2.15 0.98 -4.45
C PHE A 71 -3.43 0.24 -4.07
N VAL A 72 -3.41 -1.09 -4.11
CA VAL A 72 -4.53 -1.97 -3.70
C VAL A 72 -5.16 -1.58 -2.36
N PRO A 73 -4.42 -1.31 -1.26
CA PRO A 73 -5.05 -0.96 0.01
C PRO A 73 -5.84 0.35 -0.03
N TYR A 74 -5.40 1.34 -0.83
CA TYR A 74 -6.10 2.62 -0.96
C TYR A 74 -7.37 2.46 -1.82
N LEU A 75 -7.27 1.72 -2.93
CA LEU A 75 -8.40 1.40 -3.81
C LEU A 75 -9.49 0.57 -3.10
N LEU A 76 -9.12 -0.30 -2.17
CA LEU A 76 -10.06 -1.10 -1.37
C LEU A 76 -10.98 -0.23 -0.50
N GLU A 77 -10.52 0.94 -0.08
CA GLU A 77 -11.33 1.86 0.70
C GLU A 77 -12.10 2.85 -0.15
N ASP A 78 -11.46 3.39 -1.19
CA ASP A 78 -12.13 4.32 -2.12
C ASP A 78 -13.27 3.61 -2.85
N GLU A 79 -13.08 2.35 -3.27
CA GLU A 79 -14.05 1.57 -4.06
C GLU A 79 -14.26 0.15 -3.50
N PRO A 80 -14.88 0.01 -2.32
CA PRO A 80 -15.03 -1.27 -1.63
C PRO A 80 -15.98 -2.26 -2.35
N ASN A 81 -16.73 -1.77 -3.33
CA ASN A 81 -17.68 -2.54 -4.13
C ASN A 81 -17.03 -3.30 -5.29
N LEU A 82 -15.78 -2.97 -5.65
CA LEU A 82 -15.09 -3.64 -6.74
C LEU A 82 -14.65 -5.05 -6.36
N SER A 83 -14.64 -5.95 -7.34
CA SER A 83 -14.10 -7.30 -7.17
C SER A 83 -12.58 -7.25 -7.04
N TYR A 84 -12.00 -8.22 -6.32
CA TYR A 84 -10.56 -8.39 -6.14
C TYR A 84 -9.77 -8.22 -7.46
N GLY A 85 -10.22 -8.87 -8.54
CA GLY A 85 -9.54 -8.83 -9.82
C GLY A 85 -9.57 -7.44 -10.47
N GLU A 86 -10.66 -6.69 -10.24
CA GLU A 86 -10.81 -5.32 -10.74
C GLU A 86 -9.90 -4.36 -9.97
N ILE A 87 -9.83 -4.49 -8.64
CA ILE A 87 -8.93 -3.70 -7.78
C ILE A 87 -7.48 -3.92 -8.19
N LEU A 88 -7.07 -5.19 -8.36
CA LEU A 88 -5.71 -5.50 -8.81
C LEU A 88 -5.40 -4.92 -10.19
N ARG A 89 -6.34 -5.06 -11.14
CA ARG A 89 -6.17 -4.56 -12.50
C ARG A 89 -6.02 -3.04 -12.47
N LYS A 90 -6.85 -2.35 -11.70
CA LYS A 90 -6.84 -0.90 -11.55
C LYS A 90 -5.54 -0.41 -10.91
N SER A 91 -5.10 -1.03 -9.81
CA SER A 91 -3.79 -0.72 -9.19
C SER A 91 -2.64 -0.91 -10.19
N ALA A 92 -2.65 -2.03 -10.93
CA ALA A 92 -1.60 -2.32 -11.91
C ALA A 92 -1.60 -1.35 -13.10
N ASP A 93 -2.77 -0.81 -13.48
CA ASP A 93 -2.93 0.19 -14.53
C ASP A 93 -2.40 1.56 -14.07
N MET A 94 -2.84 2.02 -12.89
CA MET A 94 -2.36 3.26 -12.25
C MET A 94 -0.85 3.27 -12.08
N THR A 95 -0.24 2.12 -11.78
CA THR A 95 1.20 2.03 -11.56
C THR A 95 1.98 1.85 -12.88
N ARG A 96 1.35 1.54 -14.02
CA ARG A 96 2.08 1.10 -15.24
C ARG A 96 3.10 2.12 -15.75
N GLY A 97 2.76 3.42 -15.71
CA GLY A 97 3.61 4.50 -16.20
C GLY A 97 4.71 4.95 -15.23
N ILE A 98 4.54 4.70 -13.94
CA ILE A 98 5.36 5.31 -12.88
C ILE A 98 6.19 4.28 -12.09
N LYS A 99 6.27 3.03 -12.54
CA LYS A 99 7.02 1.97 -11.83
C LYS A 99 8.48 2.34 -11.60
N LEU A 100 9.10 2.99 -12.59
CA LEU A 100 10.47 3.46 -12.48
C LEU A 100 10.59 4.62 -11.50
N ASP A 101 9.65 5.56 -11.51
CA ASP A 101 9.64 6.69 -10.57
C ASP A 101 9.48 6.20 -9.12
N LEU A 102 8.65 5.17 -8.91
CA LEU A 102 8.48 4.50 -7.61
C LEU A 102 9.74 3.77 -7.16
N PHE A 103 10.48 3.18 -8.09
CA PHE A 103 11.76 2.55 -7.80
C PHE A 103 12.81 3.60 -7.41
N VAL A 104 12.90 4.71 -8.13
CA VAL A 104 13.77 5.84 -7.80
C VAL A 104 13.37 6.46 -6.45
N LEU A 105 12.06 6.54 -6.18
CA LEU A 105 11.55 6.99 -4.89
C LEU A 105 12.01 6.07 -3.76
N ASP A 106 11.91 4.75 -3.90
CA ASP A 106 12.42 3.82 -2.89
C ASP A 106 13.95 3.90 -2.73
N ILE A 107 14.71 4.20 -3.80
CA ILE A 107 16.14 4.49 -3.71
C ILE A 107 16.40 5.76 -2.87
N SER A 108 15.58 6.80 -3.00
CA SER A 108 15.69 8.00 -2.16
C SER A 108 15.50 7.67 -0.66
N PHE A 109 14.71 6.64 -0.36
CA PHE A 109 14.50 6.13 0.99
C PHE A 109 15.59 5.16 1.47
N PHE A 110 16.50 4.72 0.60
CA PHE A 110 17.55 3.75 0.95
C PHE A 110 18.44 4.24 2.09
N GLY A 111 18.78 5.53 2.11
CA GLY A 111 19.56 6.13 3.21
C GLY A 111 18.83 6.06 4.55
N TRP A 112 17.51 6.25 4.54
CA TRP A 112 16.67 6.13 5.74
C TRP A 112 16.58 4.68 6.22
N TYR A 113 16.44 3.72 5.30
CA TYR A 113 16.48 2.30 5.66
C TYR A 113 17.83 1.86 6.23
N LEU A 114 18.94 2.42 5.73
CA LEU A 114 20.26 2.19 6.30
C LEU A 114 20.38 2.78 7.71
N LEU A 115 19.85 3.99 7.94
CA LEU A 115 19.79 4.59 9.28
C LEU A 115 18.94 3.76 10.24
N ASN A 116 17.84 3.19 9.75
CA ASN A 116 17.02 2.25 10.51
C ASN A 116 17.80 1.01 10.94
N PHE A 117 18.62 0.46 10.04
CA PHE A 117 19.47 -0.69 10.34
C PHE A 117 20.52 -0.36 11.41
N ILE A 118 21.19 0.80 11.29
CA ILE A 118 22.20 1.26 12.26
C ILE A 118 21.59 1.50 13.64
N THR A 119 20.35 1.99 13.69
CA THR A 119 19.64 2.28 14.94
C THR A 119 18.87 1.08 15.50
N PHE A 120 19.10 -0.14 14.98
CA PHE A 120 18.40 -1.37 15.38
C PHE A 120 16.87 -1.25 15.37
N GLY A 121 16.31 -0.49 14.41
CA GLY A 121 14.86 -0.35 14.28
C GLY A 121 14.25 0.86 14.99
N LEU A 122 15.01 1.64 15.76
CA LEU A 122 14.48 2.82 16.46
C LEU A 122 14.04 3.92 15.48
N ALA A 123 14.79 4.15 14.40
CA ALA A 123 14.41 5.15 13.41
C ALA A 123 13.14 4.76 12.62
N ASN A 124 12.74 3.48 12.62
CA ASN A 124 11.54 3.01 11.94
C ASN A 124 10.28 3.73 12.40
N PHE A 125 10.24 4.18 13.66
CA PHE A 125 9.10 4.92 14.20
C PHE A 125 8.86 6.25 13.47
N PHE A 126 9.93 6.90 13.00
CA PHE A 126 9.86 8.14 12.23
C PHE A 126 9.80 7.89 10.72
N ILE A 127 10.54 6.88 10.24
CA ILE A 127 10.63 6.58 8.81
C ILE A 127 9.33 6.00 8.28
N SER A 128 8.67 5.11 9.05
CA SER A 128 7.44 4.46 8.65
C SER A 128 6.31 5.44 8.27
N PRO A 129 5.90 6.41 9.12
CA PRO A 129 4.88 7.37 8.73
C PRO A 129 5.34 8.25 7.56
N TYR A 130 6.62 8.65 7.51
CA TYR A 130 7.17 9.46 6.42
C TYR A 130 7.08 8.76 5.05
N VAL A 131 7.49 7.50 4.97
CA VAL A 131 7.39 6.69 3.75
C VAL A 131 5.92 6.45 3.38
N GLN A 132 5.07 6.14 4.36
CA GLN A 132 3.64 5.90 4.11
C GLN A 132 2.91 7.15 3.60
N THR A 133 3.18 8.32 4.18
CA THR A 133 2.63 9.60 3.70
C THR A 133 3.08 9.89 2.28
N THR A 134 4.36 9.66 1.95
CA THR A 134 4.86 9.89 0.60
C THR A 134 4.17 8.99 -0.42
N LYS A 135 4.00 7.70 -0.11
CA LYS A 135 3.28 6.76 -0.98
C LYS A 135 1.80 7.11 -1.12
N ALA A 136 1.18 7.62 -0.06
CA ALA A 136 -0.19 8.10 -0.11
C ALA A 136 -0.34 9.36 -0.98
N LEU A 137 0.59 10.32 -0.90
CA LEU A 137 0.58 11.50 -1.76
C LEU A 137 0.76 11.14 -3.23
N VAL A 138 1.66 10.21 -3.53
CA VAL A 138 1.82 9.67 -4.89
C VAL A 138 0.52 9.05 -5.40
N TYR A 139 -0.16 8.25 -4.58
CA TYR A 139 -1.48 7.70 -4.92
C TYR A 139 -2.50 8.80 -5.23
N LEU A 140 -2.61 9.80 -4.35
CA LEU A 140 -3.55 10.92 -4.52
C LEU A 140 -3.26 11.73 -5.79
N GLN A 141 -1.99 11.96 -6.11
CA GLN A 141 -1.58 12.67 -7.31
C GLN A 141 -1.96 11.90 -8.58
N ILE A 142 -1.63 10.60 -8.67
CA ILE A 142 -2.00 9.79 -9.83
C ILE A 142 -3.51 9.71 -9.98
N ARG A 143 -4.23 9.59 -8.86
CA ARG A 143 -5.69 9.57 -8.86
C ARG A 143 -6.22 10.88 -9.44
N ASN A 144 -5.74 12.03 -8.98
CA ASN A 144 -6.16 13.34 -9.49
C ASN A 144 -5.77 13.56 -10.96
N ASP A 145 -4.62 13.04 -11.42
CA ASP A 145 -4.20 13.16 -12.83
C ASP A 145 -5.05 12.29 -13.79
N GLN A 146 -5.75 11.27 -13.27
CA GLN A 146 -6.61 10.38 -14.06
C GLN A 146 -8.08 10.84 -14.10
N PHE A 147 -8.46 11.91 -13.38
CA PHE A 147 -9.84 12.41 -13.28
C PHE A 147 -9.96 13.92 -13.56
#